data_AF-A0A2P5NVB1-F1
#
_entry.id   AF-A0A2P5NVB1-F1
#
_cell.length_a   1.000
_cell.length_b   1.000
_cell.length_c   1.000
_cell.angle_alpha   90.00
_cell.angle_beta   90.00
_cell.angle_gamma   90.00
#
_symmetry.space_group_name_H-M   'P 1'
#
loop_
_entity.id
_entity.type
_entity.pdbx_description
1 polymer ?
#
loop_
_entity_poly.entity_id
_entity_poly.type
_entity_poly.pdbx_seq_one_letter_code
_entity_poly.pdbx_strand_id
1 'polypeptide(L)'
;MINFTKMHGLGNDFMVIDAINQQIDLTPEQVQRLSDRHFGVGFDQLLLVERPVSDNADFKYRIFNADGSEVDQCGNGARCFARFVRDKHLSDKDEIRVDTNAGQLLLRFDADGLITVNMGVPRHRPAEIPVLADQESRFYTVMVNDKEKAFGAVSMGNPHAVLHVNDIKTASVSEVGQALESHAFFPERANIGFMQVVDRQHIKLRVFERGAGETLACGSGACAAVVIGIEQNQLDHDVTAELPGGQLKISWAGRGEPVLMTGPAVSVFDGQIEL
;
A
#
# COMPACT_ATOMS: atom_id res chain seq x y z
N MET A 1 -26.47 -16.09 -3.60
CA MET A 1 -25.40 -15.81 -4.59
C MET A 1 -24.82 -14.43 -4.31
N ILE A 2 -23.50 -14.29 -4.40
CA ILE A 2 -22.74 -13.05 -4.19
C ILE A 2 -22.13 -12.65 -5.52
N ASN A 3 -22.41 -11.43 -5.97
CA ASN A 3 -21.78 -10.82 -7.13
C ASN A 3 -20.52 -10.08 -6.70
N PHE A 4 -19.45 -10.19 -7.49
CA PHE A 4 -18.17 -9.56 -7.21
C PHE A 4 -17.46 -9.15 -8.50
N THR A 5 -16.47 -8.26 -8.37
CA THR A 5 -15.53 -7.91 -9.44
C THR A 5 -14.12 -8.24 -8.98
N LYS A 6 -13.37 -8.96 -9.82
CA LYS A 6 -11.94 -9.17 -9.62
C LYS A 6 -11.19 -7.97 -10.18
N MET A 7 -10.29 -7.39 -9.37
CA MET A 7 -9.52 -6.20 -9.74
C MET A 7 -8.06 -6.36 -9.35
N HIS A 8 -7.17 -5.51 -9.86
CA HIS A 8 -5.83 -5.38 -9.33
C HIS A 8 -5.29 -3.95 -9.41
N GLY A 9 -4.39 -3.62 -8.48
CA GLY A 9 -3.55 -2.42 -8.52
C GLY A 9 -2.09 -2.84 -8.62
N LEU A 10 -1.51 -2.76 -9.83
CA LEU A 10 -0.12 -3.18 -10.10
C LEU A 10 0.20 -4.62 -9.66
N GLY A 11 -0.70 -5.57 -9.96
CA GLY A 11 -0.52 -6.99 -9.64
C GLY A 11 -1.01 -7.42 -8.26
N ASN A 12 -1.13 -6.50 -7.29
CA ASN A 12 -1.81 -6.81 -6.03
C ASN A 12 -3.32 -6.90 -6.30
N ASP A 13 -3.89 -8.10 -6.13
CA ASP A 13 -5.20 -8.47 -6.67
C ASP A 13 -6.30 -8.62 -5.60
N PHE A 14 -7.51 -8.20 -5.98
CA PHE A 14 -8.63 -8.02 -5.08
C PHE A 14 -9.90 -8.70 -5.57
N MET A 15 -10.67 -9.25 -4.65
CA MET A 15 -12.10 -9.52 -4.84
C MET A 15 -12.89 -8.35 -4.24
N VAL A 16 -13.60 -7.57 -5.06
CA VAL A 16 -14.36 -6.39 -4.63
C VAL A 16 -15.85 -6.68 -4.68
N ILE A 17 -16.57 -6.40 -3.60
CA ILE A 17 -17.99 -6.69 -3.45
C ILE A 17 -18.75 -5.42 -3.09
N ASP A 18 -19.84 -5.17 -3.82
CA ASP A 18 -20.85 -4.18 -3.47
C ASP A 18 -21.73 -4.72 -2.33
N ALA A 19 -21.50 -4.23 -1.11
CA ALA A 19 -22.29 -4.51 0.09
C ALA A 19 -23.30 -3.39 0.41
N ILE A 20 -23.52 -2.45 -0.51
CA ILE A 20 -24.60 -1.44 -0.44
C ILE A 20 -25.91 -2.06 -0.94
N ASN A 21 -25.81 -2.80 -2.04
CA ASN A 21 -26.95 -3.43 -2.73
C ASN A 21 -27.05 -4.95 -2.47
N GLN A 22 -26.09 -5.54 -1.76
CA GLN A 22 -26.11 -6.95 -1.35
C GLN A 22 -25.91 -7.04 0.17
N GLN A 23 -26.59 -7.99 0.81
CA GLN A 23 -26.33 -8.31 2.20
C GLN A 23 -25.17 -9.30 2.27
N ILE A 24 -24.02 -8.84 2.77
CA ILE A 24 -22.78 -9.59 2.84
C ILE A 24 -22.37 -9.74 4.30
N ASP A 25 -22.33 -10.97 4.79
CA ASP A 25 -21.82 -11.33 6.12
C ASP A 25 -20.92 -12.54 5.95
N LEU A 26 -19.61 -12.28 5.78
CA LEU A 26 -18.59 -13.30 5.53
C LEU A 26 -17.85 -13.61 6.82
N THR A 27 -17.74 -14.90 7.17
CA THR A 27 -16.83 -15.33 8.24
C THR A 27 -15.38 -15.33 7.75
N PRO A 28 -14.38 -15.24 8.66
CA PRO A 28 -12.98 -15.35 8.29
C PRO A 28 -12.66 -16.62 7.50
N GLU A 29 -13.27 -17.76 7.85
CA GLU A 29 -13.09 -19.04 7.15
C GLU A 29 -13.63 -19.00 5.72
N GLN A 30 -14.74 -18.27 5.49
CA GLN A 30 -15.28 -18.07 4.14
C GLN A 30 -14.35 -17.18 3.31
N VAL A 31 -13.78 -16.11 3.90
CA VAL A 31 -12.78 -15.27 3.22
C VAL A 31 -11.55 -16.10 2.85
N GLN A 32 -11.03 -16.91 3.77
CA GLN A 32 -9.90 -17.82 3.52
C GLN A 32 -10.19 -18.76 2.35
N ARG A 33 -11.36 -19.43 2.36
CA ARG A 33 -11.76 -20.34 1.28
C ARG A 33 -11.86 -19.64 -0.08
N LEU A 34 -12.39 -18.42 -0.11
CA LEU A 34 -12.49 -17.62 -1.33
C LEU A 34 -11.12 -17.14 -1.83
N SER A 35 -10.19 -16.86 -0.91
CA SER A 35 -8.85 -16.36 -1.22
C SER A 35 -7.92 -17.42 -1.83
N ASP A 36 -8.23 -18.71 -1.61
CA ASP A 36 -7.43 -19.81 -2.15
C ASP A 36 -7.35 -19.71 -3.67
N ARG A 37 -6.11 -19.69 -4.21
CA ARG A 37 -5.86 -19.48 -5.64
C ARG A 37 -6.16 -20.70 -6.52
N HIS A 38 -6.32 -21.89 -5.93
CA HIS A 38 -6.60 -23.14 -6.65
C HIS A 38 -8.06 -23.59 -6.47
N PHE A 39 -8.62 -23.39 -5.27
CA PHE A 39 -9.95 -23.89 -4.90
C PHE A 39 -11.00 -22.77 -4.72
N GLY A 40 -10.56 -21.51 -4.68
CA GLY A 40 -11.41 -20.34 -4.54
C GLY A 40 -11.38 -19.43 -5.77
N VAL A 41 -11.72 -18.16 -5.54
CA VAL A 41 -11.59 -17.08 -6.53
C VAL A 41 -10.11 -16.70 -6.70
N GLY A 42 -9.33 -16.80 -5.60
CA GLY A 42 -7.93 -16.39 -5.55
C GLY A 42 -7.79 -14.88 -5.42
N PHE A 43 -7.19 -14.35 -4.36
CA PHE A 43 -6.86 -12.93 -4.22
C PHE A 43 -5.88 -12.70 -3.07
N ASP A 44 -5.21 -11.55 -3.06
CA ASP A 44 -4.44 -11.09 -1.90
C ASP A 44 -5.37 -10.52 -0.81
N GLN A 45 -6.36 -9.71 -1.20
CA GLN A 45 -7.35 -9.14 -0.28
C GLN A 45 -8.78 -9.12 -0.85
N LEU A 46 -9.75 -9.11 0.05
CA LEU A 46 -11.16 -8.87 -0.24
C LEU A 46 -11.54 -7.45 0.20
N LEU A 47 -12.25 -6.73 -0.65
CA LEU A 47 -12.73 -5.37 -0.40
C LEU A 47 -14.25 -5.34 -0.33
N LEU A 48 -14.80 -4.79 0.75
CA LEU A 48 -16.24 -4.51 0.86
C LEU A 48 -16.50 -3.02 0.69
N VAL A 49 -17.43 -2.70 -0.21
CA VAL A 49 -18.00 -1.36 -0.39
C VAL A 49 -19.32 -1.29 0.37
N GLU A 50 -19.33 -0.57 1.48
CA GLU A 50 -20.46 -0.45 2.40
C GLU A 50 -21.03 0.98 2.41
N ARG A 51 -22.20 1.14 3.02
CA ARG A 51 -22.78 2.47 3.29
C ARG A 51 -21.89 3.24 4.28
N PRO A 52 -21.77 4.57 4.13
CA PRO A 52 -20.97 5.39 5.04
C PRO A 52 -21.51 5.32 6.47
N VAL A 53 -20.61 5.56 7.44
CA VAL A 53 -20.96 5.68 8.86
C VAL A 53 -21.07 7.16 9.26
N SER A 54 -20.21 8.00 8.67
CA SER A 54 -20.17 9.44 8.89
C SER A 54 -21.05 10.18 7.87
N ASP A 55 -21.76 11.22 8.31
CA ASP A 55 -22.62 12.04 7.44
C ASP A 55 -21.88 12.74 6.29
N ASN A 56 -20.57 12.95 6.44
CA ASN A 56 -19.73 13.61 5.44
C ASN A 56 -19.03 12.63 4.48
N ALA A 57 -19.14 11.32 4.69
CA ALA A 57 -18.54 10.31 3.83
C ALA A 57 -19.52 9.81 2.77
N ASP A 58 -18.98 9.38 1.63
CA ASP A 58 -19.75 8.79 0.53
C ASP A 58 -19.97 7.30 0.73
N PHE A 59 -18.99 6.62 1.32
CA PHE A 59 -18.96 5.17 1.50
C PHE A 59 -18.17 4.77 2.73
N LYS A 60 -18.35 3.51 3.16
CA LYS A 60 -17.42 2.82 4.07
C LYS A 60 -16.66 1.74 3.32
N TYR A 61 -15.40 1.56 3.68
CA TYR A 61 -14.48 0.61 3.08
C TYR A 61 -13.88 -0.32 4.13
N ARG A 62 -14.02 -1.63 3.93
CA ARG A 62 -13.39 -2.67 4.76
C ARG A 62 -12.54 -3.60 3.92
N ILE A 63 -11.50 -4.14 4.54
CA ILE A 63 -10.45 -4.90 3.86
C ILE A 63 -10.17 -6.16 4.66
N PHE A 64 -10.17 -7.31 4.00
CA PHE A 64 -9.77 -8.57 4.60
C PHE A 64 -8.59 -9.14 3.84
N ASN A 65 -7.57 -9.61 4.56
CA ASN A 65 -6.49 -10.38 3.97
C ASN A 65 -6.96 -11.79 3.60
N ALA A 66 -6.15 -12.49 2.81
CA ALA A 66 -6.36 -13.88 2.46
C ALA A 66 -6.49 -14.81 3.69
N ASP A 67 -5.90 -14.48 4.83
CA ASP A 67 -6.05 -15.23 6.08
C ASP A 67 -7.36 -14.91 6.84
N GLY A 68 -8.23 -14.07 6.27
CA GLY A 68 -9.51 -13.66 6.88
C GLY A 68 -9.39 -12.56 7.93
N SER A 69 -8.18 -12.09 8.25
CA SER A 69 -7.99 -10.95 9.16
C SER A 69 -8.44 -9.64 8.51
N GLU A 70 -9.12 -8.79 9.28
CA GLU A 70 -9.48 -7.44 8.84
C GLU A 70 -8.30 -6.48 9.09
N VAL A 71 -8.03 -5.61 8.11
CA VAL A 71 -6.96 -4.61 8.19
C VAL A 71 -7.49 -3.22 7.85
N ASP A 72 -6.83 -2.20 8.39
CA ASP A 72 -7.39 -0.85 8.36
C ASP A 72 -7.13 -0.09 7.06
N GLN A 73 -6.06 -0.43 6.32
CA GLN A 73 -5.69 0.33 5.12
C GLN A 73 -4.91 -0.50 4.09
N CYS A 74 -5.23 -0.30 2.80
CA CYS A 74 -4.45 -0.76 1.66
C CYS A 74 -4.48 0.30 0.55
N GLY A 75 -3.33 0.88 0.21
CA GLY A 75 -3.25 1.94 -0.81
C GLY A 75 -3.61 1.47 -2.23
N ASN A 76 -3.30 0.22 -2.59
CA ASN A 76 -3.71 -0.37 -3.87
C ASN A 76 -5.20 -0.69 -3.88
N GLY A 77 -5.72 -1.19 -2.76
CA GLY A 77 -7.14 -1.50 -2.58
C GLY A 77 -8.00 -0.26 -2.65
N ALA A 78 -7.55 0.86 -2.09
CA ALA A 78 -8.23 2.15 -2.17
C ALA A 78 -8.40 2.65 -3.62
N ARG A 79 -7.40 2.46 -4.50
CA ARG A 79 -7.55 2.77 -5.93
C ARG A 79 -8.54 1.84 -6.62
N CYS A 80 -8.49 0.54 -6.31
CA CYS A 80 -9.47 -0.42 -6.84
C CYS A 80 -10.89 -0.11 -6.38
N PHE A 81 -11.07 0.27 -5.11
CA PHE A 81 -12.32 0.75 -4.55
C PHE A 81 -12.87 1.94 -5.34
N ALA A 82 -12.06 3.00 -5.55
CA ALA A 82 -12.50 4.18 -6.30
C ALA A 82 -12.94 3.81 -7.72
N ARG A 83 -12.11 3.03 -8.45
CA ARG A 83 -12.48 2.52 -9.78
C ARG A 83 -13.79 1.73 -9.74
N PHE A 84 -13.95 0.82 -8.77
CA PHE A 84 -15.14 -0.01 -8.64
C PHE A 84 -16.42 0.82 -8.46
N VAL A 85 -16.41 1.81 -7.56
CA VAL A 85 -17.61 2.64 -7.32
C VAL A 85 -17.98 3.46 -8.55
N ARG A 86 -17.00 3.87 -9.37
CA ARG A 86 -17.25 4.53 -10.66
C ARG A 86 -17.79 3.55 -11.71
N ASP A 87 -17.12 2.41 -11.89
CA ASP A 87 -17.47 1.40 -12.91
C ASP A 87 -18.84 0.76 -12.65
N LYS A 88 -19.23 0.62 -11.38
CA LYS A 88 -20.55 0.11 -10.97
C LYS A 88 -21.61 1.20 -10.83
N HIS A 89 -21.32 2.43 -11.23
CA HIS A 89 -22.24 3.58 -11.17
C HIS A 89 -22.81 3.83 -9.76
N LEU A 90 -22.01 3.55 -8.71
CA LEU A 90 -22.37 3.85 -7.32
C LEU A 90 -22.11 5.33 -7.00
N SER A 91 -21.19 5.99 -7.72
CA SER A 91 -20.95 7.43 -7.65
C SER A 91 -20.30 7.95 -8.93
N ASP A 92 -20.71 9.14 -9.37
CA ASP A 92 -20.10 9.89 -10.48
C ASP A 92 -19.15 11.01 -10.01
N LYS A 93 -18.91 11.12 -8.70
CA LYS A 93 -18.03 12.15 -8.14
C LYS A 93 -16.57 11.90 -8.49
N ASP A 94 -15.86 12.97 -8.83
CA ASP A 94 -14.41 12.92 -9.07
C ASP A 94 -13.59 12.88 -7.78
N GLU A 95 -14.17 13.35 -6.67
CA GLU A 95 -13.62 13.22 -5.33
C GLU A 95 -14.57 12.39 -4.46
N ILE A 96 -14.04 11.35 -3.83
CA ILE A 96 -14.79 10.39 -3.01
C ILE A 96 -14.16 10.34 -1.63
N ARG A 97 -14.98 10.62 -0.61
CA ARG A 97 -14.58 10.53 0.80
C ARG A 97 -15.07 9.21 1.38
N VAL A 98 -14.15 8.46 1.97
CA VAL A 98 -14.41 7.08 2.38
C VAL A 98 -14.08 6.89 3.86
N ASP A 99 -15.01 6.36 4.64
CA ASP A 99 -14.74 5.93 6.00
C ASP A 99 -13.93 4.62 5.99
N THR A 100 -12.85 4.57 6.75
CA THR A 100 -12.06 3.36 7.04
C THR A 100 -11.91 3.20 8.56
N ASN A 101 -11.45 2.04 9.00
CA ASN A 101 -11.16 1.81 10.43
C ASN A 101 -10.00 2.71 10.94
N ALA A 102 -9.11 3.19 10.05
CA ALA A 102 -8.03 4.12 10.36
C ALA A 102 -8.41 5.62 10.22
N GLY A 103 -9.69 5.92 9.93
CA GLY A 103 -10.18 7.28 9.69
C GLY A 103 -10.62 7.49 8.24
N GLN A 104 -10.74 8.76 7.81
CA GLN A 104 -11.26 9.08 6.48
C GLN A 104 -10.16 9.14 5.42
N LEU A 105 -10.44 8.54 4.27
CA LEU A 105 -9.59 8.57 3.08
C LEU A 105 -10.22 9.45 2.01
N LEU A 106 -9.40 10.22 1.31
CA LEU A 106 -9.81 11.02 0.15
C LEU A 106 -9.22 10.43 -1.13
N LEU A 107 -10.10 10.10 -2.07
CA LEU A 107 -9.76 9.51 -3.36
C LEU A 107 -10.19 10.46 -4.46
N ARG A 108 -9.28 10.75 -5.39
CA ARG A 108 -9.56 11.64 -6.52
C ARG A 108 -9.25 10.96 -7.84
N PHE A 109 -10.18 11.07 -8.79
CA PHE A 109 -9.93 10.75 -10.19
C PHE A 109 -9.23 11.91 -10.87
N ASP A 110 -8.09 11.63 -11.50
CA ASP A 110 -7.38 12.60 -12.32
C ASP A 110 -7.88 12.53 -13.78
N ALA A 111 -7.57 13.55 -14.57
CA ALA A 111 -8.08 13.70 -15.94
C ALA A 111 -7.66 12.57 -16.91
N ASP A 112 -6.54 11.89 -16.61
CA ASP A 112 -6.04 10.74 -17.37
C ASP A 112 -6.66 9.40 -16.90
N GLY A 113 -7.61 9.44 -15.97
CA GLY A 113 -8.30 8.27 -15.43
C GLY A 113 -7.51 7.51 -14.38
N LEU A 114 -6.35 8.02 -13.95
CA LEU A 114 -5.63 7.54 -12.77
C LEU A 114 -6.32 8.00 -11.49
N ILE A 115 -5.96 7.36 -10.38
CA ILE A 115 -6.56 7.63 -9.08
C ILE A 115 -5.47 8.07 -8.11
N THR A 116 -5.63 9.30 -7.60
CA THR A 116 -4.84 9.86 -6.51
C THR A 116 -5.44 9.48 -5.17
N VAL A 117 -4.60 8.96 -4.28
CA VAL A 117 -4.91 8.63 -2.89
C VAL A 117 -4.12 9.56 -1.98
N ASN A 118 -4.79 10.22 -1.04
CA ASN A 118 -4.10 10.91 0.05
C ASN A 118 -3.64 9.89 1.09
N MET A 119 -2.32 9.67 1.18
CA MET A 119 -1.70 8.68 2.06
C MET A 119 -1.40 9.21 3.47
N GLY A 120 -1.84 10.42 3.78
CA GLY A 120 -1.62 11.07 5.07
C GLY A 120 -0.20 11.62 5.23
N VAL A 121 0.06 12.18 6.42
CA VAL A 121 1.34 12.82 6.75
C VAL A 121 2.32 11.76 7.28
N PRO A 122 3.51 11.62 6.69
CA PRO A 122 4.52 10.66 7.13
C PRO A 122 5.09 11.03 8.50
N ARG A 123 5.33 10.02 9.35
CA ARG A 123 5.90 10.19 10.69
C ARG A 123 7.38 9.79 10.72
N HIS A 124 8.21 10.65 11.29
CA HIS A 124 9.67 10.54 11.26
C HIS A 124 10.29 10.22 12.63
N ARG A 125 9.57 10.52 13.71
CA ARG A 125 10.11 10.32 15.07
C ARG A 125 10.26 8.83 15.35
N PRO A 126 11.36 8.38 15.99
CA PRO A 126 11.59 6.96 16.25
C PRO A 126 10.43 6.22 16.92
N ALA A 127 9.80 6.83 17.93
CA ALA A 127 8.66 6.26 18.63
C ALA A 127 7.38 6.16 17.76
N GLU A 128 7.27 6.96 16.70
CA GLU A 128 6.15 6.91 15.75
C GLU A 128 6.41 5.96 14.57
N ILE A 129 7.66 5.54 14.35
CA ILE A 129 8.07 4.49 13.39
C ILE A 129 8.24 3.12 14.06
N PRO A 130 7.87 3.00 15.35
CA PRO A 130 8.53 2.11 16.31
C PRO A 130 9.91 1.57 15.91
N VAL A 131 10.97 2.40 16.02
CA VAL A 131 12.37 1.96 15.90
C VAL A 131 13.15 2.18 17.19
N LEU A 132 14.15 1.32 17.44
CA LEU A 132 15.05 1.44 18.60
C LEU A 132 16.14 2.49 18.36
N ALA A 133 15.75 3.77 18.39
CA ALA A 133 16.66 4.91 18.34
C ALA A 133 16.14 6.06 19.23
N ASP A 134 17.06 6.77 19.88
CA ASP A 134 16.70 7.89 20.78
C ASP A 134 16.35 9.17 20.02
N GLN A 135 16.96 9.37 18.84
CA GLN A 135 16.80 10.57 18.04
C GLN A 135 16.48 10.23 16.60
N GLU A 136 15.73 11.13 15.97
CA GLU A 136 15.47 11.08 14.54
C GLU A 136 16.78 11.25 13.75
N SER A 137 16.97 10.43 12.72
CA SER A 137 18.10 10.53 11.81
C SER A 137 17.67 10.34 10.37
N ARG A 138 18.38 11.01 9.44
CA ARG A 138 18.24 10.77 8.00
C ARG A 138 18.75 9.38 7.60
N PHE A 139 19.70 8.85 8.35
CA PHE A 139 20.29 7.52 8.15
C PHE A 139 20.44 6.82 9.49
N TYR A 140 19.86 5.64 9.61
CA TYR A 140 20.14 4.69 10.67
C TYR A 140 21.04 3.60 10.13
N THR A 141 21.78 2.96 11.04
CA THR A 141 22.76 1.94 10.70
C THR A 141 22.63 0.74 11.62
N VAL A 142 22.60 -0.45 11.03
CA VAL A 142 22.59 -1.73 11.78
C VAL A 142 23.50 -2.75 11.13
N MET A 143 23.88 -3.79 11.86
CA MET A 143 24.65 -4.91 11.34
C MET A 143 23.72 -6.01 10.84
N VAL A 144 23.90 -6.43 9.60
CA VAL A 144 23.17 -7.55 8.97
C VAL A 144 24.18 -8.46 8.29
N ASN A 145 24.24 -9.72 8.70
CA ASN A 145 25.19 -10.72 8.17
C ASN A 145 26.63 -10.19 8.15
N ASP A 146 27.08 -9.66 9.30
CA ASP A 146 28.40 -9.05 9.50
C ASP A 146 28.74 -7.87 8.56
N LYS A 147 27.73 -7.28 7.93
CA LYS A 147 27.87 -6.09 7.08
C LYS A 147 27.01 -4.96 7.61
N GLU A 148 27.61 -3.78 7.65
CA GLU A 148 26.89 -2.55 7.98
C GLU A 148 25.86 -2.23 6.88
N LYS A 149 24.63 -1.91 7.30
CA LYS A 149 23.54 -1.48 6.42
C LYS A 149 23.00 -0.15 6.89
N ALA A 150 23.11 0.85 6.03
CA ALA A 150 22.52 2.17 6.22
C ALA A 150 21.16 2.27 5.50
N PHE A 151 20.17 2.88 6.15
CA PHE A 151 18.82 3.07 5.61
C PHE A 151 18.16 4.33 6.17
N GLY A 152 17.20 4.90 5.45
CA GLY A 152 16.23 5.83 6.04
C GLY A 152 15.04 5.07 6.62
N ALA A 153 14.34 5.65 7.59
CA ALA A 153 13.13 5.06 8.15
C ALA A 153 12.02 6.10 8.28
N VAL A 154 10.78 5.69 7.98
CA VAL A 154 9.59 6.53 8.08
C VAL A 154 8.36 5.64 8.29
N SER A 155 7.30 6.17 8.89
CA SER A 155 6.01 5.51 8.99
C SER A 155 4.97 6.19 8.11
N MET A 156 4.29 5.38 7.29
CA MET A 156 3.11 5.77 6.51
C MET A 156 1.81 5.29 7.19
N GLY A 157 1.84 5.09 8.51
CA GLY A 157 0.84 4.31 9.27
C GLY A 157 1.33 2.90 9.59
N ASN A 158 2.31 2.40 8.85
CA ASN A 158 3.09 1.20 9.13
C ASN A 158 4.60 1.49 8.95
N PRO A 159 5.50 0.75 9.62
CA PRO A 159 6.93 1.02 9.59
C PRO A 159 7.59 0.64 8.27
N HIS A 160 8.44 1.53 7.73
CA HIS A 160 9.26 1.31 6.54
C HIS A 160 10.72 1.66 6.80
N ALA A 161 11.61 0.85 6.23
CA ALA A 161 13.04 1.12 6.14
C ALA A 161 13.47 1.02 4.68
N VAL A 162 14.24 1.99 4.18
CA VAL A 162 14.63 2.04 2.76
C VAL A 162 16.15 2.13 2.62
N LEU A 163 16.72 1.12 1.97
CA LEU A 163 18.11 1.04 1.59
C LEU A 163 18.31 1.59 0.19
N HIS A 164 19.42 2.30 -0.02
CA HIS A 164 19.90 2.62 -1.36
C HIS A 164 20.65 1.44 -1.95
N VAL A 165 20.39 1.14 -3.22
CA VAL A 165 21.10 0.11 -3.98
C VAL A 165 21.58 0.64 -5.32
N ASN A 166 22.74 0.16 -5.78
CA ASN A 166 23.31 0.58 -7.06
C ASN A 166 22.54 0.01 -8.26
N ASP A 167 22.13 -1.25 -8.17
CA ASP A 167 21.32 -1.93 -9.19
C ASP A 167 20.24 -2.76 -8.52
N ILE A 168 18.98 -2.44 -8.85
CA ILE A 168 17.79 -3.09 -8.31
C ILE A 168 17.70 -4.58 -8.68
N LYS A 169 18.31 -4.98 -9.81
CA LYS A 169 18.28 -6.36 -10.30
C LYS A 169 19.20 -7.28 -9.52
N THR A 170 20.33 -6.75 -9.04
CA THR A 170 21.32 -7.52 -8.28
C THR A 170 21.20 -7.32 -6.77
N ALA A 171 20.27 -6.48 -6.31
CA ALA A 171 20.02 -6.28 -4.88
C ALA A 171 19.60 -7.60 -4.22
N SER A 172 20.24 -7.93 -3.09
CA SER A 172 19.96 -9.12 -2.27
C SER A 172 18.66 -8.98 -1.46
N VAL A 173 17.54 -8.76 -2.15
CA VAL A 173 16.22 -8.47 -1.52
C VAL A 173 15.78 -9.60 -0.60
N SER A 174 15.90 -10.85 -1.01
CA SER A 174 15.48 -11.99 -0.18
C SER A 174 16.33 -12.11 1.10
N GLU A 175 17.66 -12.13 0.97
CA GLU A 175 18.56 -12.31 2.12
C GLU A 175 18.54 -11.11 3.07
N VAL A 176 18.72 -9.89 2.55
CA VAL A 176 18.80 -8.67 3.36
C VAL A 176 17.42 -8.24 3.83
N GLY A 177 16.39 -8.40 2.99
CA GLY A 177 15.01 -8.06 3.33
C GLY A 177 14.52 -8.92 4.48
N GLN A 178 14.69 -10.25 4.41
CA GLN A 178 14.31 -11.14 5.50
C GLN A 178 15.04 -10.81 6.81
N ALA A 179 16.34 -10.54 6.75
CA ALA A 179 17.12 -10.24 7.95
C ALA A 179 16.76 -8.88 8.57
N LEU A 180 16.45 -7.85 7.77
CA LEU A 180 16.06 -6.53 8.26
C LEU A 180 14.61 -6.45 8.72
N GLU A 181 13.71 -7.16 8.04
CA GLU A 181 12.27 -7.15 8.31
C GLU A 181 11.96 -7.50 9.76
N SER A 182 12.69 -8.47 10.33
CA SER A 182 12.58 -8.90 11.73
C SER A 182 13.75 -8.46 12.61
N HIS A 183 14.56 -7.49 12.17
CA HIS A 183 15.73 -7.06 12.93
C HIS A 183 15.30 -6.40 14.24
N ALA A 184 16.06 -6.63 15.33
CA ALA A 184 15.72 -6.12 16.67
C ALA A 184 15.54 -4.59 16.74
N PHE A 185 16.11 -3.86 15.78
CA PHE A 185 15.92 -2.42 15.60
C PHE A 185 14.45 -2.03 15.31
N PHE A 186 13.64 -2.95 14.80
CA PHE A 186 12.21 -2.79 14.53
C PHE A 186 11.39 -3.72 15.44
N PRO A 187 10.99 -3.29 16.65
CA PRO A 187 10.21 -4.11 17.58
C PRO A 187 8.92 -4.66 16.99
N GLU A 188 8.30 -3.92 16.06
CA GLU A 188 7.06 -4.30 15.38
C GLU A 188 7.27 -4.84 13.96
N ARG A 189 8.52 -5.23 13.63
CA ARG A 189 8.99 -5.56 12.28
C ARG A 189 8.81 -4.37 11.31
N ALA A 190 9.33 -4.45 10.09
CA ALA A 190 9.20 -3.34 9.13
C ALA A 190 9.18 -3.80 7.68
N ASN A 191 8.54 -3.04 6.80
CA ASN A 191 8.66 -3.24 5.36
C ASN A 191 10.01 -2.70 4.89
N ILE A 192 10.75 -3.50 4.12
CA ILE A 192 12.11 -3.18 3.71
C ILE A 192 12.15 -2.88 2.22
N GLY A 193 12.32 -1.60 1.89
CA GLY A 193 12.46 -1.10 0.53
C GLY A 193 13.91 -1.07 0.06
N PHE A 194 14.14 -1.47 -1.18
CA PHE A 194 15.42 -1.37 -1.88
C PHE A 194 15.25 -0.40 -3.04
N MET A 195 15.81 0.80 -2.90
CA MET A 195 15.62 1.90 -3.83
C MET A 195 16.88 2.12 -4.66
N GLN A 196 16.74 2.05 -5.98
CA GLN A 196 17.73 2.55 -6.93
C GLN A 196 17.24 3.90 -7.45
N VAL A 197 18.01 4.95 -7.19
CA VAL A 197 17.77 6.27 -7.79
C VAL A 197 18.28 6.25 -9.23
N VAL A 198 17.38 6.46 -10.19
CA VAL A 198 17.75 6.58 -11.61
C VAL A 198 18.07 8.03 -11.93
N ASP A 199 17.21 8.94 -11.48
CA ASP A 199 17.42 10.38 -11.43
C ASP A 199 16.57 10.99 -10.30
N ARG A 200 16.53 12.32 -10.18
CA ARG A 200 15.84 13.01 -9.08
C ARG A 200 14.31 12.85 -9.10
N GLN A 201 13.73 12.41 -10.21
CA GLN A 201 12.28 12.25 -10.41
C GLN A 201 11.89 10.81 -10.77
N HIS A 202 12.83 9.87 -10.79
CA HIS A 202 12.59 8.47 -11.12
C HIS A 202 13.39 7.51 -10.24
N ILE A 203 12.69 6.56 -9.60
CA ILE A 203 13.29 5.48 -8.83
C ILE A 203 12.81 4.12 -9.32
N LYS A 204 13.65 3.10 -9.12
CA LYS A 204 13.23 1.69 -9.14
C LYS A 204 13.20 1.16 -7.72
N LEU A 205 12.17 0.39 -7.40
CA LEU A 205 11.90 -0.06 -6.04
C LEU A 205 11.47 -1.52 -6.01
N ARG A 206 12.06 -2.28 -5.11
CA ARG A 206 11.60 -3.62 -4.69
C ARG A 206 11.36 -3.59 -3.20
N VAL A 207 10.31 -4.26 -2.72
CA VAL A 207 9.92 -4.20 -1.31
C VAL A 207 9.75 -5.62 -0.79
N PHE A 208 10.43 -5.91 0.32
CA PHE A 208 10.17 -7.07 1.15
C PHE A 208 9.19 -6.65 2.26
N GLU A 209 7.93 -7.03 2.12
CA GLU A 209 6.85 -6.62 3.01
C GLU A 209 6.80 -7.47 4.29
N ARG A 210 6.41 -6.80 5.36
CA ARG A 210 6.25 -7.39 6.69
C ARG A 210 5.26 -8.54 6.62
N GLY A 211 5.73 -9.75 6.91
CA GLY A 211 4.91 -10.98 6.90
C GLY A 211 4.48 -11.51 5.52
N ALA A 212 4.81 -10.82 4.42
CA ALA A 212 4.41 -11.24 3.06
C ALA A 212 5.61 -11.56 2.14
N GLY A 213 6.83 -11.15 2.51
CA GLY A 213 8.01 -11.32 1.66
C GLY A 213 8.01 -10.33 0.49
N GLU A 214 8.70 -10.66 -0.60
CA GLU A 214 8.75 -9.76 -1.75
C GLU A 214 7.45 -9.77 -2.55
N THR A 215 6.84 -8.60 -2.71
CA THR A 215 5.59 -8.42 -3.46
C THR A 215 5.82 -7.66 -4.77
N LEU A 216 4.84 -7.73 -5.69
CA LEU A 216 4.92 -7.03 -6.97
C LEU A 216 4.78 -5.51 -6.82
N ALA A 217 4.03 -5.05 -5.82
CA ALA A 217 3.85 -3.63 -5.57
C ALA A 217 3.39 -3.36 -4.13
N CYS A 218 4.11 -2.47 -3.43
CA CYS A 218 3.73 -1.94 -2.13
C CYS A 218 3.56 -0.41 -2.22
N GLY A 219 2.31 0.07 -2.16
CA GLY A 219 2.01 1.49 -2.31
C GLY A 219 2.57 2.37 -1.18
N SER A 220 2.44 1.93 0.07
CA SER A 220 3.04 2.64 1.22
C SER A 220 4.57 2.56 1.19
N GLY A 221 5.15 1.46 0.69
CA GLY A 221 6.59 1.33 0.47
C GLY A 221 7.12 2.31 -0.59
N ALA A 222 6.37 2.52 -1.68
CA ALA A 222 6.69 3.54 -2.69
C ALA A 222 6.64 4.96 -2.10
N CYS A 223 5.60 5.26 -1.30
CA CYS A 223 5.50 6.54 -0.58
C CYS A 223 6.70 6.75 0.35
N ALA A 224 7.03 5.74 1.17
CA ALA A 224 8.14 5.79 2.11
C ALA A 224 9.49 6.00 1.41
N ALA A 225 9.74 5.31 0.30
CA ALA A 225 10.98 5.45 -0.47
C ALA A 225 11.15 6.87 -1.02
N VAL A 226 10.08 7.46 -1.56
CA VAL A 226 10.12 8.83 -2.08
C VAL A 226 10.31 9.85 -0.95
N VAL A 227 9.56 9.72 0.15
CA VAL A 227 9.73 10.58 1.34
C VAL A 227 11.17 10.53 1.86
N ILE A 228 11.73 9.33 2.02
CA ILE A 228 13.11 9.15 2.48
C ILE A 228 14.11 9.75 1.48
N GLY A 229 13.91 9.54 0.18
CA GLY A 229 14.77 10.12 -0.86
C GLY A 229 14.74 11.65 -0.89
N ILE A 230 13.57 12.26 -0.64
CA ILE A 230 13.42 13.72 -0.49
C ILE A 230 14.16 14.21 0.76
N GLU A 231 13.94 13.59 1.93
CA GLU A 231 14.61 13.95 3.19
C GLU A 231 16.16 13.82 3.10
N GLN A 232 16.64 12.92 2.25
CA GLN A 232 18.06 12.70 1.97
C GLN A 232 18.60 13.54 0.80
N ASN A 233 17.80 14.48 0.27
CA ASN A 233 18.11 15.38 -0.86
C ASN A 233 18.46 14.65 -2.18
N GLN A 234 18.06 13.39 -2.32
CA GLN A 234 18.31 12.58 -3.53
C GLN A 234 17.21 12.77 -4.58
N LEU A 235 15.99 13.10 -4.15
CA LEU A 235 14.82 13.23 -5.00
C LEU A 235 14.19 14.62 -4.91
N ASP A 236 13.43 14.98 -5.94
CA ASP A 236 12.52 16.12 -5.97
C ASP A 236 11.14 15.75 -5.39
N HIS A 237 10.21 16.70 -5.38
CA HIS A 237 8.90 16.54 -4.75
C HIS A 237 7.94 15.61 -5.50
N ASP A 238 8.08 15.49 -6.82
CA ASP A 238 7.27 14.65 -7.70
C ASP A 238 8.15 13.55 -8.30
N VAL A 239 7.85 12.29 -7.97
CA VAL A 239 8.69 11.15 -8.34
C VAL A 239 7.85 10.02 -8.90
N THR A 240 8.32 9.44 -10.01
CA THR A 240 7.83 8.16 -10.52
C THR A 240 8.57 7.03 -9.83
N ALA A 241 7.84 6.15 -9.13
CA ALA A 241 8.36 4.93 -8.56
C ALA A 241 7.99 3.73 -9.43
N GLU A 242 8.99 3.07 -10.00
CA GLU A 242 8.86 1.83 -10.78
C GLU A 242 9.03 0.61 -9.87
N LEU A 243 7.93 -0.11 -9.64
CA LEU A 243 7.88 -1.38 -8.93
C LEU A 243 7.80 -2.55 -9.93
N PRO A 244 8.03 -3.82 -9.51
CA PRO A 244 7.88 -4.97 -10.39
C PRO A 244 6.51 -5.04 -11.10
N GLY A 245 5.44 -4.62 -10.42
CA GLY A 245 4.07 -4.60 -10.93
C GLY A 245 3.69 -3.38 -11.78
N GLY A 246 4.57 -2.38 -11.90
CA GLY A 246 4.36 -1.17 -12.71
C GLY A 246 4.68 0.12 -11.94
N GLN A 247 4.13 1.25 -12.37
CA GLN A 247 4.53 2.58 -11.91
C GLN A 247 3.48 3.28 -11.04
N LEU A 248 3.96 4.01 -10.03
CA LEU A 248 3.20 4.95 -9.22
C LEU A 248 3.83 6.34 -9.33
N LYS A 249 3.02 7.39 -9.35
CA LYS A 249 3.51 8.77 -9.16
C LYS A 249 3.29 9.15 -7.71
N ILE A 250 4.34 9.60 -7.05
CA ILE A 250 4.32 10.04 -5.65
C ILE A 250 4.65 11.53 -5.62
N SER A 251 3.81 12.31 -4.94
CA SER A 251 4.02 13.73 -4.70
C SER A 251 4.08 13.99 -3.21
N TRP A 252 5.11 14.69 -2.74
CA TRP A 252 5.21 15.12 -1.35
C TRP A 252 5.89 16.48 -1.22
N ALA A 253 5.16 17.47 -0.70
CA ALA A 253 5.63 18.85 -0.53
C ALA A 253 6.55 19.06 0.68
N GLY A 254 6.79 18.02 1.50
CA GLY A 254 7.65 18.05 2.66
C GLY A 254 6.92 17.90 3.99
N ARG A 255 7.64 18.10 5.10
CA ARG A 255 7.13 17.82 6.46
C ARG A 255 5.87 18.61 6.78
N GLY A 256 4.90 17.92 7.40
CA GLY A 256 3.59 18.47 7.74
C GLY A 256 2.56 18.31 6.64
N GLU A 257 2.99 18.08 5.39
CA GLU A 257 2.11 17.87 4.24
C GLU A 257 1.85 16.38 3.99
N PRO A 258 0.68 16.03 3.45
CA PRO A 258 0.36 14.65 3.10
C PRO A 258 1.14 14.17 1.88
N VAL A 259 1.41 12.87 1.82
CA VAL A 259 1.91 12.21 0.60
C VAL A 259 0.72 11.87 -0.29
N LEU A 260 0.80 12.23 -1.57
CA LEU A 260 -0.18 11.87 -2.59
C LEU A 260 0.37 10.75 -3.46
N MET A 261 -0.36 9.65 -3.57
CA MET A 261 0.01 8.50 -4.39
C MET A 261 -0.99 8.33 -5.53
N THR A 262 -0.50 8.42 -6.75
CA THR A 262 -1.31 8.26 -7.97
C THR A 262 -0.93 6.99 -8.69
N GLY A 263 -1.92 6.20 -9.11
CA GLY A 263 -1.66 4.99 -9.88
C GLY A 263 -2.90 4.43 -10.56
N PRO A 264 -2.71 3.40 -11.39
CA PRO A 264 -3.82 2.72 -12.05
C PRO A 264 -4.54 1.77 -11.09
N ALA A 265 -5.77 1.43 -11.47
CA ALA A 265 -6.56 0.32 -10.96
C ALA A 265 -7.33 -0.31 -12.12
N VAL A 266 -7.33 -1.64 -12.19
CA VAL A 266 -7.81 -2.39 -13.36
C VAL A 266 -8.86 -3.42 -12.92
N SER A 267 -10.02 -3.39 -13.58
CA SER A 267 -11.04 -4.43 -13.51
C SER A 267 -10.64 -5.60 -14.41
N VAL A 268 -10.68 -6.83 -13.90
CA VAL A 268 -10.23 -8.05 -14.60
C VAL A 268 -11.41 -8.86 -15.11
N PHE A 269 -12.33 -9.24 -14.21
CA PHE A 269 -13.55 -9.95 -14.56
C PHE A 269 -14.65 -9.70 -13.52
N ASP A 270 -15.90 -9.90 -13.93
CA ASP A 270 -17.04 -9.99 -13.01
C ASP A 270 -17.40 -11.46 -12.77
N GLY A 271 -17.86 -11.76 -11.57
CA GLY A 271 -18.21 -13.12 -11.16
C GLY A 271 -19.39 -13.19 -10.21
N GLN A 272 -19.93 -14.40 -10.08
CA GLN A 272 -21.00 -14.72 -9.15
C GLN A 272 -20.68 -16.06 -8.47
N ILE A 273 -20.90 -16.15 -7.15
CA ILE A 273 -20.60 -17.35 -6.37
C ILE A 273 -21.69 -17.66 -5.35
N GLU A 274 -21.89 -18.94 -5.06
CA GLU A 274 -22.70 -19.45 -3.94
C GLU A 274 -21.75 -20.02 -2.88
N LEU A 275 -21.97 -19.67 -1.61
CA LEU A 275 -21.10 -20.04 -0.47
C LEU A 275 -21.61 -21.25 0.28
#